data_AF-A0A9P6FYK5-F1
#
_entry.id   AF-A0A9P6FYK5-F1
#
_cell.length_a   1.000
_cell.length_b   1.000
_cell.length_c   1.000
_cell.angle_alpha   90.00
_cell.angle_beta   90.00
_cell.angle_gamma   90.00
#
_symmetry.space_group_name_H-M   'P 1'
#
loop_
_entity.id
_entity.type
_entity.pdbx_description
1 polymer ?
#
loop_
_entity_poly.entity_id
_entity_poly.type
_entity_poly.pdbx_seq_one_letter_code
_entity_poly.pdbx_strand_id
1 'polypeptide(L)'
;MASRLRPLVPALRAIPRTARLASIQSPAVVARRSLSLKSFFTTRKPKSDPFTSQFEPVLEPANLFHPLSKSPLPPIRTKAEWIGKHGNCPVCKEHTVEEKKAPVFECPDCGYPTHCSEEHYHMDKENHKHVCGTLREVNEDEHDLRSGRHLKEFEFPGPQNRDEAINMSNWDTFLYTRGFNSMNSERSMRHVSHVLTYPLTIASVLHQASPYQLGKDLTVEGLKSLAALRHTLHPPVLPGLTQSQDLRVKATHTVRIFCLGARAESHLPPHIYMQLAYLFPATSFQLHFIGPDAIPPHTKSKESHQHVHYEQLTFVYDNSRYEAYHAEAGPFNPYYDVFFLFSPGLAHPATKDMWKPTIPLLLDTKCAIFGTGFDEQDVMNDVNEIDSAGYELDWLMKPRENAFRSLKHEVNLTDVRQSAQCNWGIWGIRGRRYDVKSAE
;
A
#
# COMPACT_ATOMS: atom_id res chain seq x y z
N MET A 1 -71.16 -1.76 28.32
CA MET A 1 -71.68 -0.72 29.25
C MET A 1 -71.08 0.61 28.86
N ALA A 2 -71.94 1.61 28.71
CA ALA A 2 -71.67 2.90 28.10
C ALA A 2 -71.05 3.92 29.08
N SER A 3 -70.23 4.84 28.58
CA SER A 3 -70.34 6.29 28.87
C SER A 3 -69.51 7.05 27.82
N ARG A 4 -70.14 7.82 26.91
CA ARG A 4 -70.54 9.25 27.01
C ARG A 4 -69.30 10.18 26.90
N LEU A 5 -69.23 11.28 26.15
CA LEU A 5 -70.12 12.11 25.34
C LEU A 5 -69.21 13.05 24.50
N ARG A 6 -69.63 13.40 23.28
CA ARG A 6 -69.09 14.47 22.39
C ARG A 6 -69.51 15.88 22.89
N PRO A 7 -69.37 16.98 22.11
CA PRO A 7 -68.21 17.67 21.51
C PRO A 7 -68.20 19.18 21.94
N LEU A 8 -67.31 20.04 21.40
CA LEU A 8 -67.62 21.40 20.91
C LEU A 8 -66.34 22.18 20.49
N VAL A 9 -66.48 22.91 19.38
CA VAL A 9 -65.56 23.82 18.66
C VAL A 9 -66.11 25.26 18.87
N PRO A 10 -65.49 26.38 18.45
CA PRO A 10 -64.12 26.91 18.53
C PRO A 10 -64.04 28.21 19.40
N ALA A 11 -62.84 28.72 19.68
CA ALA A 11 -62.66 30.15 19.99
C ALA A 11 -61.33 30.69 19.43
N LEU A 12 -61.44 31.85 18.79
CA LEU A 12 -60.45 32.58 18.01
C LEU A 12 -59.50 33.46 18.84
N ARG A 13 -58.38 33.84 18.19
CA ARG A 13 -57.37 34.89 18.50
C ARG A 13 -56.32 34.52 19.55
N ALA A 14 -55.03 34.80 19.39
CA ALA A 14 -54.38 35.84 18.60
C ALA A 14 -52.99 35.42 18.07
N ILE A 15 -52.59 36.11 17.00
CA ILE A 15 -51.35 35.99 16.22
C ILE A 15 -50.13 36.48 17.04
N PRO A 16 -48.94 35.88 16.82
CA PRO A 16 -47.80 36.73 16.49
C PRO A 16 -47.02 36.28 15.25
N ARG A 17 -46.96 37.23 14.31
CA ARG A 17 -45.87 37.62 13.41
C ARG A 17 -44.88 36.55 12.92
N THR A 18 -45.02 36.31 11.63
CA THR A 18 -44.03 35.85 10.66
C THR A 18 -42.68 36.55 10.79
N ALA A 19 -41.61 35.80 11.07
CA ALA A 19 -40.25 36.24 10.85
C ALA A 19 -39.89 35.98 9.38
N ARG A 20 -39.71 37.08 8.64
CA ARG A 20 -39.23 37.10 7.26
C ARG A 20 -37.77 36.65 7.20
N LEU A 21 -37.48 35.84 6.18
CA LEU A 21 -36.15 35.65 5.59
C LEU A 21 -35.45 37.01 5.41
N ALA A 22 -34.33 37.20 6.09
CA ALA A 22 -33.39 38.26 5.79
C ALA A 22 -32.29 37.70 4.89
N SER A 23 -32.39 38.02 3.61
CA SER A 23 -31.30 37.88 2.65
C SER A 23 -30.14 38.80 3.09
N ILE A 24 -29.00 38.22 3.46
CA ILE A 24 -27.77 38.99 3.64
C ILE A 24 -27.23 39.29 2.24
N GLN A 25 -27.66 40.41 1.68
CA GLN A 25 -27.02 41.02 0.52
C GLN A 25 -25.77 41.76 0.99
N SER A 26 -24.63 41.37 0.45
CA SER A 26 -23.35 42.04 0.66
C SER A 26 -23.41 43.49 0.16
N PRO A 27 -22.85 44.48 0.86
CA PRO A 27 -22.74 45.83 0.33
C PRO A 27 -21.66 45.85 -0.76
N ALA A 28 -22.05 46.18 -1.98
CA ALA A 28 -21.13 46.50 -3.06
C ALA A 28 -20.39 47.81 -2.71
N VAL A 29 -19.15 47.68 -2.20
CA VAL A 29 -18.24 48.82 -2.05
C VAL A 29 -17.66 49.13 -3.43
N VAL A 30 -18.22 50.14 -4.08
CA VAL A 30 -17.66 50.75 -5.29
C VAL A 30 -16.41 51.54 -4.88
N ALA A 31 -15.26 50.88 -4.90
CA ALA A 31 -13.97 51.55 -4.78
C ALA A 31 -13.61 52.21 -6.12
N ARG A 32 -13.73 53.54 -6.18
CA ARG A 32 -13.21 54.36 -7.29
C ARG A 32 -11.70 54.13 -7.42
N ARG A 33 -11.26 53.48 -8.49
CA ARG A 33 -9.84 53.38 -8.86
C ARG A 33 -9.37 54.71 -9.43
N SER A 34 -8.57 55.46 -8.67
CA SER A 34 -7.74 56.54 -9.22
C SER A 34 -6.57 55.91 -9.97
N LEU A 35 -6.54 56.04 -11.29
CA LEU A 35 -5.41 55.63 -12.12
C LEU A 35 -4.27 56.64 -11.94
N SER A 36 -3.24 56.25 -11.18
CA SER A 36 -1.96 56.97 -11.13
C SER A 36 -1.00 56.38 -12.16
N LEU A 37 -0.82 57.07 -13.28
CA LEU A 37 0.11 56.73 -14.37
C LEU A 37 1.53 57.26 -14.10
N LYS A 38 2.17 56.84 -13.01
CA LYS A 38 3.60 57.12 -12.77
C LYS A 38 4.29 55.99 -12.03
N SER A 39 4.83 55.01 -12.76
CA SER A 39 6.07 54.30 -12.41
C SER A 39 6.37 53.22 -13.47
N PHE A 40 6.71 53.65 -14.69
CA PHE A 40 7.43 52.78 -15.61
C PHE A 40 8.91 52.78 -15.19
N PHE A 41 9.52 51.59 -15.12
CA PHE A 41 10.92 51.30 -14.79
C PHE A 41 11.33 51.25 -13.31
N THR A 42 10.84 50.23 -12.57
CA THR A 42 11.69 49.54 -11.57
C THR A 42 11.34 48.05 -11.55
N THR A 43 12.28 47.17 -11.88
CA THR A 43 12.18 45.72 -11.63
C THR A 43 12.55 45.45 -10.17
N ARG A 44 11.57 45.57 -9.27
CA ARG A 44 11.67 45.02 -7.91
C ARG A 44 11.23 43.56 -7.97
N LYS A 45 12.17 42.64 -7.68
CA LYS A 45 11.80 41.27 -7.31
C LYS A 45 10.82 41.34 -6.12
N PRO A 46 9.67 40.67 -6.18
CA PRO A 46 8.77 40.64 -5.04
C PRO A 46 9.51 39.97 -3.87
N LYS A 47 9.49 40.61 -2.69
CA LYS A 47 9.98 39.99 -1.46
C LYS A 47 9.07 38.78 -1.21
N SER A 48 9.67 37.59 -1.10
CA SER A 48 8.95 36.37 -0.76
C SER A 48 8.32 36.51 0.61
N ASP A 49 7.02 36.20 0.71
CA ASP A 49 6.34 36.11 2.00
C ASP A 49 6.99 34.98 2.82
N PRO A 50 7.27 35.17 4.13
CA PRO A 50 7.87 34.14 4.99
C PRO A 50 7.04 32.85 5.08
N PHE A 51 5.76 32.91 4.70
CA PHE A 51 4.87 31.75 4.65
C PHE A 51 5.06 30.93 3.36
N THR A 52 5.39 31.58 2.24
CA THR A 52 5.59 30.92 0.94
C THR A 52 7.00 30.36 0.80
N SER A 53 8.00 30.94 1.49
CA SER A 53 9.38 30.42 1.52
C SER A 53 9.53 29.08 2.24
N GLN A 54 8.49 28.61 2.94
CA GLN A 54 8.46 27.28 3.55
C GLN A 54 8.14 26.16 2.54
N PHE A 55 7.70 26.53 1.33
CA PHE A 55 7.27 25.60 0.27
C PHE A 55 8.14 25.66 -0.98
N GLU A 56 9.25 26.42 -0.96
CA GLU A 56 10.21 26.35 -2.05
C GLU A 56 10.91 24.98 -2.00
N PRO A 57 10.86 24.20 -3.10
CA PRO A 57 11.46 22.88 -3.10
C PRO A 57 12.98 23.01 -2.91
N VAL A 58 13.54 22.14 -2.06
CA VAL A 58 14.98 22.04 -1.80
C VAL A 58 15.73 21.62 -3.06
N LEU A 59 15.08 20.83 -3.93
CA LEU A 59 15.63 20.36 -5.20
C LEU A 59 14.65 20.60 -6.34
N GLU A 60 15.16 21.08 -7.47
CA GLU A 60 14.36 21.21 -8.69
C GLU A 60 14.19 19.85 -9.39
N PRO A 61 13.04 19.60 -10.05
CA PRO A 61 12.78 18.33 -10.74
C PRO A 61 13.81 17.97 -11.83
N ALA A 62 14.48 18.97 -12.40
CA ALA A 62 15.50 18.78 -13.43
C ALA A 62 16.89 18.43 -12.86
N ASN A 63 17.11 18.57 -11.54
CA ASN A 63 18.40 18.37 -10.89
C ASN A 63 18.30 17.46 -9.66
N LEU A 64 17.90 16.22 -9.90
CA LEU A 64 17.68 15.22 -8.86
C LEU A 64 18.86 14.26 -8.69
N PHE A 65 19.82 14.27 -9.61
CA PHE A 65 21.00 13.41 -9.53
C PHE A 65 22.14 14.09 -8.78
N HIS A 66 22.49 13.54 -7.62
CA HIS A 66 23.68 13.94 -6.86
C HIS A 66 24.42 12.68 -6.41
N PRO A 67 25.76 12.65 -6.46
CA PRO A 67 26.53 11.62 -5.75
C PRO A 67 26.14 11.59 -4.27
N LEU A 68 25.98 10.39 -3.71
CA LEU A 68 25.35 10.21 -2.40
C LEU A 68 26.10 10.99 -1.29
N SER A 69 27.44 11.01 -1.33
CA SER A 69 28.29 11.77 -0.39
C SER A 69 28.12 13.29 -0.50
N LYS A 70 27.85 13.80 -1.71
CA LYS A 70 27.74 15.25 -2.01
C LYS A 70 26.30 15.75 -2.04
N SER A 71 25.32 14.88 -1.78
CA SER A 71 23.91 15.23 -1.77
C SER A 71 23.64 16.41 -0.83
N PRO A 72 22.79 17.39 -1.22
CA PRO A 72 22.38 18.46 -0.32
C PRO A 72 21.55 17.95 0.87
N LEU A 73 20.98 16.75 0.77
CA LEU A 73 20.10 16.16 1.78
C LEU A 73 20.90 15.36 2.83
N PRO A 74 20.83 15.72 4.13
CA PRO A 74 21.56 15.00 5.18
C PRO A 74 21.28 13.49 5.25
N PRO A 75 20.02 13.00 5.12
CA PRO A 75 19.74 11.58 5.20
C PRO A 75 20.41 10.74 4.10
N ILE A 76 20.59 11.31 2.90
CA ILE A 76 21.24 10.63 1.78
C ILE A 76 22.75 10.52 2.02
N ARG A 77 23.37 11.55 2.62
CA ARG A 77 24.78 11.49 3.04
C ARG A 77 25.01 10.45 4.12
N THR A 78 24.13 10.37 5.12
CA THR A 78 24.20 9.33 6.17
C THR A 78 24.09 7.92 5.56
N LYS A 79 23.25 7.74 4.53
CA LYS A 79 23.18 6.49 3.77
C LYS A 79 24.49 6.19 3.04
N ALA A 80 25.11 7.18 2.40
CA ALA A 80 26.43 7.05 1.78
C ALA A 80 27.49 6.58 2.79
N GLU A 81 27.54 7.21 3.96
CA GLU A 81 28.47 6.85 5.05
C GLU A 81 28.21 5.44 5.57
N TRP A 82 26.95 5.01 5.64
CA TRP A 82 26.61 3.67 6.07
C TRP A 82 27.10 2.62 5.07
N ILE A 83 26.88 2.86 3.77
CA ILE A 83 27.37 1.98 2.69
C ILE A 83 28.91 1.97 2.69
N GLY A 84 29.55 3.11 2.89
CA GLY A 84 31.01 3.20 3.00
C GLY A 84 31.61 2.52 4.23
N LYS A 85 30.80 2.16 5.25
CA LYS A 85 31.25 1.43 6.45
C LYS A 85 30.94 -0.07 6.40
N HIS A 86 29.77 -0.44 5.89
CA HIS A 86 29.27 -1.82 5.94
C HIS A 86 29.16 -2.49 4.56
N GLY A 87 29.28 -1.71 3.49
CA GLY A 87 29.22 -2.19 2.12
C GLY A 87 30.43 -3.05 1.75
N ASN A 88 30.26 -3.86 0.71
CA ASN A 88 31.32 -4.74 0.22
C ASN A 88 31.67 -4.42 -1.23
N CYS A 89 32.96 -4.26 -1.51
CA CYS A 89 33.46 -4.18 -2.89
C CYS A 89 33.30 -5.55 -3.59
N PRO A 90 32.79 -5.60 -4.83
CA PRO A 90 32.58 -6.85 -5.56
C PRO A 90 33.88 -7.60 -5.87
N VAL A 91 34.90 -6.86 -6.34
CA VAL A 91 36.21 -7.42 -6.76
C VAL A 91 37.05 -7.93 -5.59
N CYS A 92 36.97 -7.30 -4.42
CA CYS A 92 37.75 -7.70 -3.24
C CYS A 92 37.42 -9.11 -2.73
N LYS A 93 36.27 -9.69 -3.11
CA LYS A 93 35.86 -11.03 -2.68
C LYS A 93 36.72 -12.15 -3.27
N GLU A 94 37.45 -11.90 -4.36
CA GLU A 94 38.37 -12.88 -4.96
C GLU A 94 39.69 -12.98 -4.18
N HIS A 95 40.02 -11.97 -3.39
CA HIS A 95 41.15 -11.98 -2.46
C HIS A 95 40.63 -12.37 -1.07
N THR A 96 41.47 -13.07 -0.29
CA THR A 96 41.16 -13.70 1.01
C THR A 96 40.22 -12.90 1.92
N VAL A 97 39.43 -13.61 2.76
CA VAL A 97 38.39 -13.06 3.67
C VAL A 97 38.86 -11.86 4.53
N GLU A 98 40.16 -11.71 4.72
CA GLU A 98 40.84 -10.66 5.47
C GLU A 98 40.97 -9.31 4.71
N GLU A 99 40.65 -9.26 3.41
CA GLU A 99 40.83 -8.07 2.54
C GLU A 99 39.51 -7.43 2.05
N LYS A 100 38.41 -7.60 2.80
CA LYS A 100 37.15 -6.91 2.46
C LYS A 100 37.28 -5.41 2.71
N LYS A 101 37.62 -4.67 1.66
CA LYS A 101 37.64 -3.21 1.67
C LYS A 101 36.24 -2.67 1.44
N ALA A 102 35.89 -1.65 2.22
CA ALA A 102 34.63 -0.95 2.07
C ALA A 102 34.61 -0.10 0.79
N PRO A 103 33.44 0.11 0.17
CA PRO A 103 33.34 0.91 -1.04
C PRO A 103 33.50 2.40 -0.71
N VAL A 104 34.47 3.05 -1.36
CA VAL A 104 34.78 4.48 -1.21
C VAL A 104 34.59 5.23 -2.53
N PHE A 105 34.82 4.54 -3.65
CA PHE A 105 34.65 5.10 -4.98
C PHE A 105 33.17 5.15 -5.37
N GLU A 106 32.69 6.36 -5.59
CA GLU A 106 31.34 6.63 -6.09
C GLU A 106 31.33 6.62 -7.61
N CYS A 107 30.44 5.81 -8.20
CA CYS A 107 30.29 5.75 -9.64
C CYS A 107 29.71 7.08 -10.16
N PRO A 108 30.30 7.71 -11.20
CA PRO A 108 29.84 9.00 -11.71
C PRO A 108 28.45 8.93 -12.35
N ASP A 109 28.02 7.76 -12.83
CA ASP A 109 26.75 7.59 -13.55
C ASP A 109 25.56 7.31 -12.62
N CYS A 110 25.76 6.56 -11.53
CA CYS A 110 24.70 6.22 -10.57
C CYS A 110 24.81 6.94 -9.23
N GLY A 111 25.98 7.51 -8.90
CA GLY A 111 26.23 8.28 -7.69
C GLY A 111 26.46 7.46 -6.42
N TYR A 112 26.36 6.12 -6.50
CA TYR A 112 26.53 5.21 -5.36
C TYR A 112 28.00 4.83 -5.11
N PRO A 113 28.44 4.73 -3.83
CA PRO A 113 29.72 4.10 -3.48
C PRO A 113 29.62 2.60 -3.73
N THR A 114 30.32 2.12 -4.75
CA THR A 114 30.20 0.72 -5.24
C THR A 114 31.50 -0.08 -5.10
N HIS A 115 32.65 0.57 -5.25
CA HIS A 115 33.96 -0.06 -5.27
C HIS A 115 34.90 0.60 -4.27
N CYS A 116 35.94 -0.11 -3.81
CA CYS A 116 36.93 0.50 -2.90
C CYS A 116 37.89 1.47 -3.61
N SER A 117 38.13 1.28 -4.91
CA SER A 117 39.01 2.10 -5.75
C SER A 117 38.47 2.20 -7.18
N GLU A 118 38.96 3.19 -7.92
CA GLU A 118 38.67 3.37 -9.34
C GLU A 118 39.16 2.19 -10.19
N GLU A 119 40.31 1.61 -9.84
CA GLU A 119 40.85 0.41 -10.49
C GLU A 119 39.87 -0.76 -10.40
N HIS A 120 39.31 -1.02 -9.20
CA HIS A 120 38.33 -2.09 -9.01
C HIS A 120 37.02 -1.81 -9.76
N TYR A 121 36.61 -0.54 -9.88
CA TYR A 121 35.48 -0.16 -10.72
C TYR A 121 35.73 -0.48 -12.20
N HIS A 122 36.94 -0.22 -12.70
CA HIS A 122 37.29 -0.56 -14.09
C HIS A 122 37.35 -2.07 -14.34
N MET A 123 37.78 -2.86 -13.35
CA MET A 123 37.78 -4.32 -13.44
C MET A 123 36.35 -4.91 -13.50
N ASP A 124 35.40 -4.37 -12.72
CA ASP A 124 34.01 -4.86 -12.65
C ASP A 124 33.04 -4.09 -13.56
N LYS A 125 33.55 -3.29 -14.50
CA LYS A 125 32.75 -2.32 -15.27
C LYS A 125 31.56 -2.97 -16.00
N GLU A 126 31.77 -4.14 -16.60
CA GLU A 126 30.71 -4.85 -17.33
C GLU A 126 29.59 -5.34 -16.41
N ASN A 127 29.93 -5.92 -15.25
CA ASN A 127 28.92 -6.35 -14.27
C ASN A 127 28.20 -5.14 -13.67
N HIS A 128 28.93 -4.07 -13.35
CA HIS A 128 28.36 -2.85 -12.80
C HIS A 128 27.35 -2.20 -13.76
N LYS A 129 27.58 -2.27 -15.08
CA LYS A 129 26.67 -1.72 -16.09
C LYS A 129 25.24 -2.26 -15.97
N HIS A 130 25.06 -3.52 -15.55
CA HIS A 130 23.75 -4.12 -15.37
C HIS A 130 22.95 -3.53 -14.19
N VAL A 131 23.64 -3.07 -13.14
CA VAL A 131 23.01 -2.50 -11.93
C VAL A 131 23.04 -0.97 -11.89
N CYS A 132 23.90 -0.34 -12.69
CA CYS A 132 24.14 1.10 -12.68
C CYS A 132 22.85 1.90 -12.95
N GLY A 133 22.03 1.47 -13.92
CA GLY A 133 20.77 2.13 -14.25
C GLY A 133 19.79 2.12 -13.07
N THR A 134 19.57 0.96 -12.47
CA THR A 134 18.70 0.81 -11.29
C THR A 134 19.21 1.64 -10.11
N LEU A 135 20.51 1.64 -9.84
CA LEU A 135 21.10 2.47 -8.77
C LEU A 135 20.88 3.96 -9.02
N ARG A 136 20.97 4.41 -10.28
CA ARG A 136 20.70 5.79 -10.65
C ARG A 136 19.24 6.15 -10.43
N GLU A 137 18.31 5.28 -10.85
CA GLU A 137 16.88 5.49 -10.62
C GLU A 137 16.57 5.62 -9.14
N VAL A 138 17.11 4.73 -8.30
CA VAL A 138 16.90 4.76 -6.84
C VAL A 138 17.48 6.04 -6.23
N ASN A 139 18.65 6.47 -6.71
CA ASN A 139 19.26 7.72 -6.28
C ASN A 139 18.33 8.92 -6.60
N GLU A 140 17.89 9.02 -7.84
CA GLU A 140 17.04 10.11 -8.30
C GLU A 140 15.64 10.09 -7.64
N ASP A 141 15.05 8.91 -7.43
CA ASP A 141 13.76 8.73 -6.74
C ASP A 141 13.86 9.18 -5.28
N GLU A 142 14.94 8.83 -4.56
CA GLU A 142 15.13 9.27 -3.17
C GLU A 142 15.32 10.78 -3.03
N HIS A 143 16.06 11.40 -3.95
CA HIS A 143 16.21 12.85 -4.00
C HIS A 143 14.88 13.53 -4.30
N ASP A 144 14.05 12.94 -5.17
CA ASP A 144 12.74 13.49 -5.53
C ASP A 144 11.75 13.43 -4.37
N LEU A 145 11.64 12.28 -3.69
CA LEU A 145 10.77 12.11 -2.52
C LEU A 145 11.14 13.06 -1.36
N ARG A 146 12.41 13.47 -1.29
CA ARG A 146 12.95 14.38 -0.27
C ARG A 146 13.18 15.80 -0.79
N SER A 147 12.80 16.10 -2.02
CA SER A 147 12.98 17.42 -2.65
C SER A 147 12.10 18.50 -2.04
N GLY A 148 11.02 18.11 -1.35
CA GLY A 148 10.02 19.04 -0.84
C GLY A 148 9.07 19.58 -1.92
N ARG A 149 9.17 19.09 -3.17
CA ARG A 149 8.20 19.44 -4.21
C ARG A 149 6.81 18.91 -3.86
N HIS A 150 5.78 19.55 -4.42
CA HIS A 150 4.42 19.03 -4.36
C HIS A 150 4.31 17.76 -5.22
N LEU A 151 4.02 16.62 -4.58
CA LEU A 151 3.90 15.31 -5.22
C LEU A 151 2.44 15.08 -5.66
N LYS A 152 2.09 15.57 -6.85
CA LYS A 152 0.76 15.39 -7.46
C LYS A 152 0.37 13.92 -7.62
N GLU A 153 1.36 13.06 -7.70
CA GLU A 153 1.18 11.61 -7.81
C GLU A 153 0.57 10.97 -6.54
N PHE A 154 0.67 11.63 -5.38
CA PHE A 154 0.06 11.19 -4.12
C PHE A 154 -1.33 11.79 -3.87
N GLU A 155 -1.87 12.56 -4.82
CA GLU A 155 -3.26 13.00 -4.79
C GLU A 155 -4.16 11.87 -5.30
N PHE A 156 -4.65 11.05 -4.37
CA PHE A 156 -5.47 9.90 -4.72
C PHE A 156 -6.95 10.28 -4.92
N PRO A 157 -7.64 9.64 -5.89
CA PRO A 157 -9.05 9.89 -6.13
C PRO A 157 -9.91 9.35 -4.98
N GLY A 158 -11.08 9.98 -4.79
CA GLY A 158 -12.08 9.52 -3.84
C GLY A 158 -12.89 8.30 -4.31
N PRO A 159 -14.09 8.10 -3.74
CA PRO A 159 -15.05 7.11 -4.21
C PRO A 159 -15.48 7.35 -5.66
N GLN A 160 -15.66 6.27 -6.43
CA GLN A 160 -16.23 6.32 -7.78
C GLN A 160 -17.72 6.02 -7.80
N ASN A 161 -18.38 6.43 -8.87
CA ASN A 161 -19.76 6.03 -9.14
C ASN A 161 -19.83 4.53 -9.41
N ARG A 162 -20.94 3.89 -9.02
CA ARG A 162 -21.14 2.43 -9.19
C ARG A 162 -21.14 2.00 -10.66
N ASP A 163 -21.43 2.92 -11.58
CA ASP A 163 -21.51 2.65 -13.02
C ASP A 163 -20.14 2.71 -13.73
N GLU A 164 -19.11 3.24 -13.07
CA GLU A 164 -17.76 3.32 -13.63
C GLU A 164 -17.07 1.95 -13.56
N ALA A 165 -16.69 1.42 -14.73
CA ALA A 165 -16.02 0.13 -14.81
C ALA A 165 -14.54 0.25 -14.42
N ILE A 166 -14.11 -0.61 -13.48
CA ILE A 166 -12.72 -0.69 -13.02
C ILE A 166 -12.00 -1.79 -13.80
N ASN A 167 -10.79 -1.52 -14.27
CA ASN A 167 -9.95 -2.50 -14.95
C ASN A 167 -8.63 -2.69 -14.19
N MET A 168 -8.37 -3.90 -13.69
CA MET A 168 -7.18 -4.21 -12.89
C MET A 168 -6.11 -5.01 -13.66
N SER A 169 -6.11 -4.95 -15.00
CA SER A 169 -5.19 -5.76 -15.83
C SER A 169 -3.72 -5.38 -15.63
N ASN A 170 -3.44 -4.09 -15.47
CA ASN A 170 -2.11 -3.53 -15.22
C ASN A 170 -2.22 -2.18 -14.49
N TRP A 171 -1.09 -1.63 -14.03
CA TRP A 171 -1.03 -0.35 -13.33
C TRP A 171 -1.65 0.80 -14.14
N ASP A 172 -1.29 0.98 -15.41
CA ASP A 172 -1.73 2.12 -16.21
C ASP A 172 -3.25 2.15 -16.41
N THR A 173 -3.84 1.00 -16.76
CA THR A 173 -5.28 0.89 -16.99
C THR A 173 -6.05 1.03 -15.67
N PHE A 174 -5.49 0.52 -14.57
CA PHE A 174 -6.08 0.70 -13.25
C PHE A 174 -6.10 2.18 -12.83
N LEU A 175 -4.96 2.86 -12.90
CA LEU A 175 -4.85 4.27 -12.53
C LEU A 175 -5.76 5.14 -13.40
N TYR A 176 -5.83 4.85 -14.70
CA TYR A 176 -6.73 5.55 -15.62
C TYR A 176 -8.20 5.33 -15.28
N THR A 177 -8.65 4.07 -15.13
CA THR A 177 -10.05 3.76 -14.83
C THR A 177 -10.49 4.22 -13.46
N ARG A 178 -9.58 4.32 -12.49
CA ARG A 178 -9.84 4.87 -11.15
C ARG A 178 -9.83 6.40 -11.08
N GLY A 179 -9.45 7.10 -12.15
CA GLY A 179 -9.38 8.56 -12.16
C GLY A 179 -8.22 9.14 -11.37
N PHE A 180 -7.08 8.45 -11.30
CA PHE A 180 -5.85 9.04 -10.77
C PHE A 180 -5.34 10.14 -11.71
N ASN A 181 -4.58 11.08 -11.15
CA ASN A 181 -3.85 12.05 -11.95
C ASN A 181 -2.96 11.36 -12.99
N SER A 182 -2.88 11.92 -14.20
CA SER A 182 -2.06 11.35 -15.27
C SER A 182 -0.58 11.33 -14.87
N MET A 183 0.00 10.15 -14.83
CA MET A 183 1.41 9.94 -14.50
C MET A 183 2.24 10.12 -15.77
N ASN A 184 2.94 11.25 -15.86
CA ASN A 184 3.70 11.61 -17.07
C ASN A 184 5.13 11.06 -17.07
N SER A 185 5.59 10.46 -15.96
CA SER A 185 6.96 9.96 -15.82
C SER A 185 6.98 8.59 -15.14
N GLU A 186 7.95 7.76 -15.52
CA GLU A 186 8.17 6.45 -14.88
C GLU A 186 8.48 6.58 -13.39
N ARG A 187 9.15 7.68 -12.99
CA ARG A 187 9.40 8.02 -11.59
C ARG A 187 8.12 8.16 -10.78
N SER A 188 7.15 8.93 -11.29
CA SER A 188 5.84 9.07 -10.64
C SER A 188 5.14 7.71 -10.50
N MET A 189 5.26 6.83 -11.51
CA MET A 189 4.74 5.47 -11.44
C MET A 189 5.44 4.63 -10.36
N ARG A 190 6.77 4.72 -10.23
CA ARG A 190 7.54 4.06 -9.16
C ARG A 190 7.09 4.53 -7.77
N HIS A 191 6.93 5.83 -7.58
CA HIS A 191 6.47 6.39 -6.31
C HIS A 191 5.08 5.89 -5.90
N VAL A 192 4.13 5.92 -6.83
CA VAL A 192 2.73 5.56 -6.57
C VAL A 192 2.56 4.07 -6.39
N SER A 193 3.18 3.27 -7.26
CA SER A 193 3.12 1.81 -7.16
C SER A 193 3.70 1.30 -5.85
N HIS A 194 4.77 1.91 -5.35
CA HIS A 194 5.40 1.52 -4.08
C HIS A 194 4.49 1.67 -2.86
N VAL A 195 3.65 2.71 -2.84
CA VAL A 195 2.73 2.94 -1.72
C VAL A 195 1.44 2.12 -1.89
N LEU A 196 0.93 2.04 -3.11
CA LEU A 196 -0.33 1.36 -3.40
C LEU A 196 -0.21 -0.16 -3.55
N THR A 197 1.01 -0.71 -3.65
CA THR A 197 1.21 -2.15 -3.88
C THR A 197 0.51 -3.02 -2.83
N TYR A 198 0.52 -2.64 -1.56
CA TYR A 198 -0.11 -3.43 -0.49
C TYR A 198 -1.65 -3.51 -0.63
N PRO A 199 -2.39 -2.38 -0.60
CA PRO A 199 -3.84 -2.43 -0.75
C PRO A 199 -4.27 -2.97 -2.12
N LEU A 200 -3.52 -2.69 -3.19
CA LEU A 200 -3.89 -3.15 -4.53
C LEU A 200 -3.54 -4.62 -4.78
N THR A 201 -2.53 -5.17 -4.13
CA THR A 201 -2.29 -6.62 -4.15
C THR A 201 -3.49 -7.34 -3.54
N ILE A 202 -3.96 -6.89 -2.37
CA ILE A 202 -5.17 -7.41 -1.72
C ILE A 202 -6.38 -7.27 -2.64
N ALA A 203 -6.61 -6.07 -3.17
CA ALA A 203 -7.74 -5.80 -4.05
C ALA A 203 -7.70 -6.67 -5.32
N SER A 204 -6.52 -6.83 -5.93
CA SER A 204 -6.36 -7.57 -7.19
C SER A 204 -6.71 -9.05 -7.04
N VAL A 205 -6.51 -9.63 -5.86
CA VAL A 205 -6.90 -11.00 -5.56
C VAL A 205 -8.41 -11.09 -5.31
N LEU A 206 -8.94 -10.17 -4.51
CA LEU A 206 -10.32 -10.22 -4.01
C LEU A 206 -11.38 -9.69 -4.99
N HIS A 207 -11.03 -8.76 -5.86
CA HIS A 207 -11.97 -8.07 -6.74
C HIS A 207 -12.42 -8.97 -7.90
N GLN A 208 -13.65 -8.77 -8.40
CA GLN A 208 -14.18 -9.52 -9.54
C GLN A 208 -13.40 -9.28 -10.86
N ALA A 209 -12.89 -8.06 -11.06
CA ALA A 209 -12.08 -7.68 -12.23
C ALA A 209 -10.59 -8.04 -12.06
N SER A 210 -10.31 -9.08 -11.26
CA SER A 210 -8.96 -9.57 -10.97
C SER A 210 -8.18 -9.90 -12.25
N PRO A 211 -6.88 -9.60 -12.31
CA PRO A 211 -6.03 -9.95 -13.45
C PRO A 211 -5.68 -11.45 -13.51
N TYR A 212 -5.95 -12.20 -12.44
CA TYR A 212 -5.55 -13.60 -12.30
C TYR A 212 -6.58 -14.55 -12.94
N GLN A 213 -6.14 -15.35 -13.91
CA GLN A 213 -6.99 -16.24 -14.69
C GLN A 213 -6.94 -17.71 -14.22
N LEU A 214 -8.06 -18.42 -14.38
CA LEU A 214 -8.13 -19.87 -14.12
C LEU A 214 -7.18 -20.64 -15.06
N GLY A 215 -6.47 -21.63 -14.52
CA GLY A 215 -5.61 -22.53 -15.29
C GLY A 215 -4.23 -21.96 -15.56
N LYS A 216 -4.13 -20.66 -15.81
CA LYS A 216 -2.84 -19.95 -15.91
C LYS A 216 -2.26 -19.66 -14.52
N ASP A 217 -3.08 -19.08 -13.65
CA ASP A 217 -2.62 -18.46 -12.40
C ASP A 217 -3.29 -19.11 -11.18
N LEU A 218 -4.63 -19.16 -11.24
CA LEU A 218 -5.47 -19.75 -10.21
C LEU A 218 -5.70 -21.23 -10.50
N THR A 219 -5.65 -22.03 -9.44
CA THR A 219 -6.10 -23.43 -9.49
C THR A 219 -7.63 -23.51 -9.38
N VAL A 220 -8.18 -24.70 -9.59
CA VAL A 220 -9.63 -24.94 -9.39
C VAL A 220 -10.04 -24.67 -7.93
N GLU A 221 -9.21 -25.07 -6.97
CA GLU A 221 -9.44 -24.81 -5.54
C GLU A 221 -9.28 -23.32 -5.19
N GLY A 222 -8.36 -22.63 -5.86
CA GLY A 222 -8.22 -21.17 -5.84
C GLY A 222 -9.50 -20.47 -6.25
N LEU A 223 -10.04 -20.85 -7.40
CA LEU A 223 -11.27 -20.27 -7.92
C LEU A 223 -12.47 -20.53 -6.99
N LYS A 224 -12.62 -21.75 -6.46
CA LYS A 224 -13.70 -22.06 -5.49
C LYS A 224 -13.62 -21.17 -4.25
N SER A 225 -12.42 -21.00 -3.69
CA SER A 225 -12.19 -20.19 -2.49
C SER A 225 -12.45 -18.71 -2.75
N LEU A 226 -11.95 -18.19 -3.88
CA LEU A 226 -12.14 -16.80 -4.26
C LEU A 226 -13.57 -16.49 -4.70
N ALA A 227 -14.29 -17.43 -5.33
CA ALA A 227 -15.67 -17.24 -5.75
C ALA A 227 -16.58 -17.00 -4.54
N ALA A 228 -16.38 -17.75 -3.45
CA ALA A 228 -17.07 -17.55 -2.19
C ALA A 228 -16.85 -16.14 -1.61
N LEU A 229 -15.59 -15.70 -1.52
CA LEU A 229 -15.24 -14.35 -1.04
C LEU A 229 -15.78 -13.25 -1.97
N ARG A 230 -15.65 -13.41 -3.29
CA ARG A 230 -16.12 -12.45 -4.30
C ARG A 230 -17.64 -12.29 -4.27
N HIS A 231 -18.38 -13.38 -4.07
CA HIS A 231 -19.84 -13.32 -3.93
C HIS A 231 -20.26 -12.50 -2.70
N THR A 232 -19.54 -12.64 -1.59
CA THR A 232 -19.75 -11.81 -0.39
C THR A 232 -19.41 -10.34 -0.64
N LEU A 233 -18.29 -10.08 -1.33
CA LEU A 233 -17.77 -8.74 -1.57
C LEU A 233 -18.56 -7.94 -2.62
N HIS A 234 -19.21 -8.64 -3.55
CA HIS A 234 -20.01 -8.06 -4.63
C HIS A 234 -21.43 -8.64 -4.60
N PRO A 235 -22.27 -8.25 -3.62
CA PRO A 235 -23.64 -8.73 -3.57
C PRO A 235 -24.40 -8.27 -4.83
N PRO A 236 -25.24 -9.13 -5.44
CA PRO A 236 -25.99 -8.78 -6.64
C PRO A 236 -26.94 -7.62 -6.33
N VAL A 237 -26.95 -6.62 -7.21
CA VAL A 237 -27.91 -5.51 -7.13
C VAL A 237 -29.28 -6.05 -7.53
N LEU A 238 -30.19 -6.19 -6.55
CA LEU A 238 -31.56 -6.61 -6.80
C LEU A 238 -32.34 -5.49 -7.51
N PRO A 239 -32.89 -5.72 -8.70
CA PRO A 239 -33.65 -4.71 -9.43
C PRO A 239 -34.89 -4.27 -8.62
N GLY A 240 -35.01 -2.96 -8.34
CA GLY A 240 -36.19 -2.36 -7.71
C GLY A 240 -36.03 -1.83 -6.28
N LEU A 241 -34.86 -2.00 -5.65
CA LEU A 241 -34.53 -1.35 -4.37
C LEU A 241 -34.07 0.10 -4.59
N THR A 242 -34.61 1.02 -3.80
CA THR A 242 -34.20 2.43 -3.80
C THR A 242 -32.85 2.61 -3.10
N GLN A 243 -32.07 3.64 -3.46
CA GLN A 243 -30.76 3.98 -2.83
C GLN A 243 -30.78 3.97 -1.29
N SER A 244 -31.92 4.34 -0.68
CA SER A 244 -32.12 4.34 0.78
C SER A 244 -32.31 2.95 1.41
N GLN A 245 -32.80 1.97 0.65
CA GLN A 245 -32.91 0.57 1.09
C GLN A 245 -31.61 -0.21 0.83
N ASP A 246 -30.86 0.15 -0.22
CA ASP A 246 -29.50 -0.36 -0.47
C ASP A 246 -28.53 -0.07 0.69
N LEU A 247 -28.67 1.08 1.37
CA LEU A 247 -27.90 1.39 2.58
C LEU A 247 -28.18 0.42 3.75
N ARG A 248 -29.38 -0.21 3.80
CA ARG A 248 -29.71 -1.27 4.77
C ARG A 248 -29.22 -2.65 4.32
N VAL A 249 -28.89 -2.82 3.04
CA VAL A 249 -28.22 -3.98 2.45
C VAL A 249 -26.71 -3.69 2.32
N LYS A 250 -26.12 -2.92 3.25
CA LYS A 250 -24.69 -3.11 3.52
C LYS A 250 -24.53 -4.56 3.97
N ALA A 251 -23.54 -5.27 3.41
CA ALA A 251 -23.25 -6.64 3.81
C ALA A 251 -23.25 -6.70 5.35
N THR A 252 -24.15 -7.48 5.94
CA THR A 252 -24.27 -7.58 7.41
C THR A 252 -22.99 -8.13 8.05
N HIS A 253 -22.09 -8.66 7.23
CA HIS A 253 -20.83 -9.26 7.61
C HIS A 253 -19.67 -8.38 7.15
N THR A 254 -18.81 -8.02 8.11
CA THR A 254 -17.55 -7.35 7.84
C THR A 254 -16.52 -8.37 7.38
N VAL A 255 -15.83 -8.12 6.28
CA VAL A 255 -14.73 -8.99 5.81
C VAL A 255 -13.47 -8.66 6.61
N ARG A 256 -12.81 -9.67 7.18
CA ARG A 256 -11.57 -9.50 7.95
C ARG A 256 -10.38 -9.92 7.10
N ILE A 257 -9.39 -9.03 7.03
CA ILE A 257 -8.15 -9.22 6.30
C ILE A 257 -7.03 -9.24 7.33
N PHE A 258 -6.36 -10.37 7.46
CA PHE A 258 -5.27 -10.56 8.43
C PHE A 258 -3.93 -10.43 7.72
N CYS A 259 -3.20 -9.35 8.00
CA CYS A 259 -1.84 -9.12 7.54
C CYS A 259 -0.87 -9.57 8.63
N LEU A 260 -0.19 -10.71 8.41
CA LEU A 260 0.72 -11.28 9.40
C LEU A 260 2.17 -10.93 9.12
N GLY A 261 2.94 -10.73 10.20
CA GLY A 261 4.31 -10.25 10.10
C GLY A 261 4.37 -8.77 9.70
N ALA A 262 3.35 -8.01 10.11
CA ALA A 262 3.13 -6.67 9.59
C ALA A 262 4.26 -5.71 9.96
N ARG A 263 4.81 -5.06 8.93
CA ARG A 263 5.90 -4.07 8.99
C ARG A 263 5.48 -2.87 8.14
N ALA A 264 6.11 -2.63 7.00
CA ALA A 264 5.86 -1.44 6.17
C ALA A 264 4.37 -1.22 5.82
N GLU A 265 3.61 -2.30 5.63
CA GLU A 265 2.18 -2.26 5.32
C GLU A 265 1.33 -1.63 6.44
N SER A 266 1.70 -1.78 7.71
CA SER A 266 0.93 -1.23 8.84
C SER A 266 1.23 0.26 9.08
N HIS A 267 2.36 0.73 8.55
CA HIS A 267 2.85 2.11 8.69
C HIS A 267 2.27 3.07 7.66
N LEU A 268 1.55 2.55 6.65
CA LEU A 268 0.95 3.38 5.63
C LEU A 268 -0.21 4.22 6.21
N PRO A 269 -0.30 5.51 5.84
CA PRO A 269 -1.45 6.33 6.18
C PRO A 269 -2.81 5.70 5.79
N PRO A 270 -3.86 5.83 6.63
CA PRO A 270 -5.17 5.24 6.37
C PRO A 270 -5.79 5.57 5.00
N HIS A 271 -5.56 6.77 4.48
CA HIS A 271 -6.11 7.21 3.19
C HIS A 271 -5.55 6.42 1.98
N ILE A 272 -4.42 5.73 2.12
CA ILE A 272 -3.89 4.81 1.11
C ILE A 272 -4.74 3.54 1.07
N TYR A 273 -5.04 2.97 2.23
CA TYR A 273 -5.92 1.81 2.33
C TYR A 273 -7.37 2.13 1.95
N MET A 274 -7.81 3.39 2.06
CA MET A 274 -9.11 3.79 1.52
C MET A 274 -9.26 3.49 0.02
N GLN A 275 -8.16 3.42 -0.74
CA GLN A 275 -8.21 2.98 -2.14
C GLN A 275 -8.68 1.54 -2.29
N LEU A 276 -8.43 0.67 -1.30
CA LEU A 276 -9.03 -0.68 -1.25
C LEU A 276 -10.54 -0.57 -1.00
N ALA A 277 -10.98 0.22 -0.02
CA ALA A 277 -12.40 0.35 0.31
C ALA A 277 -13.24 0.91 -0.84
N TYR A 278 -12.70 1.89 -1.59
CA TYR A 278 -13.38 2.49 -2.73
C TYR A 278 -13.63 1.51 -3.89
N LEU A 279 -12.89 0.39 -3.96
CA LEU A 279 -13.16 -0.68 -4.93
C LEU A 279 -14.35 -1.57 -4.52
N PHE A 280 -14.79 -1.51 -3.27
CA PHE A 280 -15.88 -2.33 -2.72
C PHE A 280 -16.91 -1.47 -1.95
N PRO A 281 -17.72 -0.67 -2.66
CA PRO A 281 -18.60 0.32 -2.03
C PRO A 281 -19.68 -0.27 -1.09
N ALA A 282 -20.05 -1.54 -1.27
CA ALA A 282 -21.09 -2.22 -0.50
C ALA A 282 -20.59 -2.89 0.79
N THR A 283 -19.27 -2.98 0.99
CA THR A 283 -18.66 -3.80 2.03
C THR A 283 -17.78 -2.96 2.96
N SER A 284 -17.71 -3.36 4.22
CA SER A 284 -16.77 -2.80 5.20
C SER A 284 -15.71 -3.83 5.55
N PHE A 285 -14.46 -3.38 5.72
CA PHE A 285 -13.33 -4.24 6.04
C PHE A 285 -12.80 -3.99 7.45
N GLN A 286 -12.29 -5.07 8.05
CA GLN A 286 -11.40 -4.99 9.20
C GLN A 286 -10.01 -5.46 8.77
N LEU A 287 -9.00 -4.60 8.88
CA LEU A 287 -7.62 -4.92 8.55
C LEU A 287 -6.87 -5.16 9.86
N HIS A 288 -6.47 -6.40 10.09
CA HIS A 288 -5.73 -6.83 11.27
C HIS A 288 -4.24 -6.89 10.93
N PHE A 289 -3.46 -5.95 11.44
CA PHE A 289 -2.00 -5.96 11.33
C PHE A 289 -1.43 -6.63 12.58
N ILE A 290 -0.79 -7.79 12.38
CA ILE A 290 -0.32 -8.64 13.47
C ILE A 290 1.18 -8.87 13.31
N GLY A 291 1.92 -8.64 14.39
CA GLY A 291 3.35 -8.93 14.46
C GLY A 291 4.11 -7.92 15.32
N PRO A 292 5.34 -8.24 15.75
CA PRO A 292 6.09 -7.44 16.72
C PRO A 292 6.28 -5.97 16.29
N ASP A 293 6.41 -5.72 14.99
CA ASP A 293 6.63 -4.40 14.39
C ASP A 293 5.35 -3.81 13.76
N ALA A 294 4.17 -4.37 14.07
CA ALA A 294 2.91 -3.95 13.47
C ALA A 294 2.49 -2.54 13.93
N ILE A 295 2.82 -2.14 15.16
CA ILE A 295 2.48 -0.80 15.68
C ILE A 295 3.57 0.19 15.27
N PRO A 296 3.24 1.27 14.53
CA PRO A 296 4.23 2.25 14.10
C PRO A 296 5.00 2.88 15.27
N PRO A 297 6.32 3.13 15.13
CA PRO A 297 7.17 3.58 16.23
C PRO A 297 6.81 4.99 16.73
N HIS A 298 6.15 5.80 15.90
CA HIS A 298 5.71 7.15 16.21
C HIS A 298 4.35 7.20 16.94
N THR A 299 3.68 6.06 17.11
CA THR A 299 2.41 5.97 17.82
C THR A 299 2.62 6.14 19.33
N LYS A 300 1.79 6.98 19.97
CA LYS A 300 1.91 7.32 21.39
C LYS A 300 1.66 6.13 22.32
N SER A 301 0.66 5.31 21.99
CA SER A 301 0.38 4.05 22.70
C SER A 301 1.04 2.89 21.96
N LYS A 302 1.69 2.00 22.72
CA LYS A 302 2.24 0.73 22.22
C LYS A 302 1.44 -0.47 22.75
N GLU A 303 0.23 -0.22 23.24
CA GLU A 303 -0.68 -1.25 23.70
C GLU A 303 -1.15 -2.10 22.50
N SER A 304 -1.36 -3.39 22.74
CA SER A 304 -1.93 -4.33 21.78
C SER A 304 -3.44 -4.05 21.57
N HIS A 305 -4.03 -4.58 20.51
CA HIS A 305 -5.44 -4.41 20.14
C HIS A 305 -5.91 -2.96 19.99
N GLN A 306 -5.15 -2.14 19.26
CA GLN A 306 -5.59 -0.78 18.96
C GLN A 306 -6.56 -0.78 17.78
N HIS A 307 -7.73 -0.18 17.98
CA HIS A 307 -8.76 -0.03 16.96
C HIS A 307 -8.76 1.41 16.43
N VAL A 308 -8.54 1.58 15.13
CA VAL A 308 -8.63 2.86 14.45
C VAL A 308 -9.71 2.76 13.37
N HIS A 309 -10.78 3.54 13.52
CA HIS A 309 -11.89 3.54 12.58
C HIS A 309 -11.72 4.66 11.54
N TYR A 310 -11.89 4.31 10.26
CA TYR A 310 -11.76 5.23 9.13
C TYR A 310 -12.82 4.89 8.07
N GLU A 311 -13.95 5.61 8.08
CA GLU A 311 -15.08 5.39 7.17
C GLU A 311 -15.56 3.92 7.10
N GLN A 312 -15.22 3.19 6.02
CA GLN A 312 -15.58 1.79 5.76
C GLN A 312 -14.51 0.79 6.22
N LEU A 313 -13.40 1.29 6.77
CA LEU A 313 -12.26 0.50 7.24
C LEU A 313 -12.13 0.60 8.76
N THR A 314 -11.82 -0.52 9.39
CA THR A 314 -11.34 -0.56 10.77
C THR A 314 -9.96 -1.20 10.76
N PHE A 315 -8.95 -0.49 11.26
CA PHE A 315 -7.62 -1.03 11.45
C PHE A 315 -7.49 -1.56 12.87
N VAL A 316 -6.99 -2.78 13.00
CA VAL A 316 -6.70 -3.44 14.27
C VAL A 316 -5.21 -3.72 14.29
N TYR A 317 -4.49 -3.13 15.26
CA TYR A 317 -3.05 -3.32 15.40
C TYR A 317 -2.76 -4.19 16.62
N ASP A 318 -1.99 -5.24 16.42
CA ASP A 318 -1.57 -6.15 17.46
C ASP A 318 -0.06 -6.48 17.33
N ASN A 319 0.68 -6.29 18.41
CA ASN A 319 2.13 -6.52 18.44
C ASN A 319 2.53 -7.91 18.96
N SER A 320 1.56 -8.79 19.24
CA SER A 320 1.82 -10.15 19.67
C SER A 320 2.21 -11.04 18.48
N ARG A 321 2.70 -12.24 18.79
CA ARG A 321 2.90 -13.26 17.76
C ARG A 321 1.55 -13.86 17.39
N TYR A 322 1.41 -14.29 16.14
CA TYR A 322 0.13 -14.81 15.65
C TYR A 322 -0.39 -16.00 16.47
N GLU A 323 0.47 -16.82 17.06
CA GLU A 323 0.04 -17.95 17.88
C GLU A 323 -0.81 -17.52 19.08
N ALA A 324 -0.47 -16.39 19.70
CA ALA A 324 -1.24 -15.82 20.81
C ALA A 324 -2.53 -15.18 20.28
N TYR A 325 -2.41 -14.39 19.21
CA TYR A 325 -3.53 -13.70 18.58
C TYR A 325 -4.60 -14.67 18.02
N HIS A 326 -4.19 -15.84 17.53
CA HIS A 326 -5.07 -16.82 16.89
C HIS A 326 -6.22 -17.26 17.79
N ALA A 327 -5.96 -17.46 19.08
CA ALA A 327 -6.99 -17.86 20.05
C ALA A 327 -8.03 -16.76 20.29
N GLU A 328 -7.62 -15.50 20.21
CA GLU A 328 -8.48 -14.33 20.44
C GLU A 328 -9.25 -13.91 19.20
N ALA A 329 -8.67 -14.11 18.01
CA ALA A 329 -9.25 -13.72 16.73
C ALA A 329 -10.36 -14.66 16.23
N GLY A 330 -10.41 -15.89 16.75
CA GLY A 330 -11.42 -16.88 16.42
C GLY A 330 -12.83 -16.47 16.84
N PRO A 331 -13.88 -17.06 16.24
CA PRO A 331 -13.84 -18.12 15.23
C PRO A 331 -13.47 -17.58 13.84
N PHE A 332 -12.78 -18.40 13.04
CA PHE A 332 -12.44 -18.08 11.65
C PHE A 332 -13.50 -18.61 10.68
N ASN A 333 -13.83 -17.80 9.67
CA ASN A 333 -14.79 -18.12 8.64
C ASN A 333 -14.18 -17.89 7.24
N PRO A 334 -13.91 -18.96 6.47
CA PRO A 334 -13.31 -18.84 5.14
C PRO A 334 -14.10 -18.05 4.09
N TYR A 335 -15.36 -17.71 4.35
CA TYR A 335 -16.20 -16.89 3.47
C TYR A 335 -16.05 -15.37 3.73
N TYR A 336 -15.46 -15.00 4.87
CA TYR A 336 -15.30 -13.60 5.31
C TYR A 336 -13.87 -13.26 5.73
N ASP A 337 -13.02 -14.26 5.93
CA ASP A 337 -11.65 -14.10 6.42
C ASP A 337 -10.62 -14.52 5.38
N VAL A 338 -9.58 -13.71 5.26
CA VAL A 338 -8.46 -13.94 4.35
C VAL A 338 -7.16 -13.50 4.99
N PHE A 339 -6.08 -14.25 4.74
CA PHE A 339 -4.75 -13.97 5.26
C PHE A 339 -3.82 -13.49 4.14
N PHE A 340 -3.02 -12.46 4.43
CA PHE A 340 -1.97 -11.94 3.58
C PHE A 340 -0.63 -11.93 4.35
N LEU A 341 0.39 -12.49 3.72
CA LEU A 341 1.75 -12.57 4.22
C LEU A 341 2.63 -11.74 3.28
N PHE A 342 2.94 -10.50 3.66
CA PHE A 342 3.76 -9.65 2.80
C PHE A 342 5.24 -9.91 3.00
N SER A 343 5.85 -10.58 2.02
CA SER A 343 7.27 -10.96 2.03
C SER A 343 7.71 -11.59 3.37
N PRO A 344 7.09 -12.72 3.74
CA PRO A 344 7.23 -13.34 5.06
C PRO A 344 8.62 -13.91 5.32
N GLY A 345 9.36 -14.28 4.27
CA GLY A 345 10.66 -14.94 4.38
C GLY A 345 10.54 -16.28 5.09
N LEU A 346 9.68 -17.17 4.59
CA LEU A 346 9.44 -18.49 5.18
C LEU A 346 10.70 -19.37 5.12
N ALA A 347 11.49 -19.25 4.06
CA ALA A 347 12.74 -19.98 3.86
C ALA A 347 13.95 -19.24 4.44
N HIS A 348 13.82 -17.98 4.82
CA HIS A 348 14.95 -17.18 5.27
C HIS A 348 15.45 -17.66 6.66
N PRO A 349 16.77 -17.91 6.87
CA PRO A 349 17.28 -18.56 8.07
C PRO A 349 16.90 -17.87 9.39
N ALA A 350 16.79 -16.54 9.39
CA ALA A 350 16.46 -15.78 10.59
C ALA A 350 14.97 -15.88 11.00
N THR A 351 14.07 -16.18 10.07
CA THR A 351 12.62 -16.10 10.24
C THR A 351 11.93 -17.46 10.12
N LYS A 352 12.56 -18.42 9.42
CA LYS A 352 12.04 -19.77 9.20
C LYS A 352 11.54 -20.45 10.47
N ASP A 353 12.33 -20.44 11.53
CA ASP A 353 11.94 -21.09 12.79
C ASP A 353 10.77 -20.39 13.49
N MET A 354 10.56 -19.10 13.25
CA MET A 354 9.43 -18.36 13.79
C MET A 354 8.12 -18.72 13.10
N TRP A 355 8.15 -19.08 11.81
CA TRP A 355 6.96 -19.42 11.03
C TRP A 355 6.49 -20.88 11.19
N LYS A 356 7.40 -21.80 11.54
CA LYS A 356 7.09 -23.23 11.74
C LYS A 356 5.84 -23.50 12.61
N PRO A 357 5.64 -22.87 13.79
CA PRO A 357 4.42 -23.07 14.58
C PRO A 357 3.20 -22.35 13.99
N THR A 358 3.39 -21.25 13.26
CA THR A 358 2.32 -20.43 12.67
C THR A 358 1.62 -21.12 11.51
N ILE A 359 2.38 -21.73 10.58
CA ILE A 359 1.82 -22.30 9.34
C ILE A 359 0.74 -23.35 9.60
N PRO A 360 0.90 -24.33 10.52
CA PRO A 360 -0.15 -25.27 10.86
C PRO A 360 -1.44 -24.60 11.37
N LEU A 361 -1.32 -23.57 12.22
CA LEU A 361 -2.47 -22.82 12.73
C LEU A 361 -3.20 -22.08 11.60
N LEU A 362 -2.47 -21.54 10.62
CA LEU A 362 -3.08 -20.92 9.44
C LEU A 362 -3.83 -21.93 8.59
N LEU A 363 -3.23 -23.08 8.33
CA LEU A 363 -3.86 -24.15 7.55
C LEU A 363 -5.08 -24.73 8.25
N ASP A 364 -5.12 -24.73 9.59
CA ASP A 364 -6.29 -25.17 10.34
C ASP A 364 -7.51 -24.27 10.13
N THR A 365 -7.31 -22.95 9.92
CA THR A 365 -8.42 -22.01 9.66
C THR A 365 -9.22 -22.30 8.40
N LYS A 366 -8.67 -23.07 7.46
CA LYS A 366 -9.24 -23.33 6.11
C LYS A 366 -9.57 -22.06 5.30
N CYS A 367 -9.03 -20.92 5.72
CA CYS A 367 -9.16 -19.64 5.03
C CYS A 367 -8.13 -19.55 3.90
N ALA A 368 -8.37 -18.68 2.93
CA ALA A 368 -7.41 -18.41 1.87
C ALA A 368 -6.22 -17.64 2.44
N ILE A 369 -5.00 -18.09 2.11
CA ILE A 369 -3.74 -17.47 2.53
C ILE A 369 -2.97 -17.10 1.28
N PHE A 370 -2.58 -15.83 1.16
CA PHE A 370 -1.76 -15.33 0.06
C PHE A 370 -0.44 -14.81 0.59
N GLY A 371 0.66 -15.16 -0.07
CA GLY A 371 1.99 -14.65 0.24
C GLY A 371 2.58 -13.87 -0.92
N THR A 372 3.42 -12.90 -0.60
CA THR A 372 4.26 -12.19 -1.59
C THR A 372 5.73 -12.40 -1.32
N GLY A 373 6.60 -11.97 -2.24
CA GLY A 373 8.05 -11.94 -2.03
C GLY A 373 8.71 -10.80 -2.80
N PHE A 374 10.00 -10.60 -2.56
CA PHE A 374 10.76 -9.46 -3.07
C PHE A 374 11.42 -9.69 -4.44
N ASP A 375 11.69 -10.94 -4.78
CA ASP A 375 12.21 -11.38 -6.07
C ASP A 375 11.74 -12.82 -6.38
N GLU A 376 12.10 -13.33 -7.56
CA GLU A 376 11.71 -14.68 -7.98
C GLU A 376 12.34 -15.77 -7.10
N GLN A 377 13.60 -15.59 -6.70
CA GLN A 377 14.36 -16.56 -5.93
C GLN A 377 13.76 -16.74 -4.53
N ASP A 378 13.42 -15.63 -3.87
CA ASP A 378 12.77 -15.53 -2.56
C ASP A 378 11.40 -16.23 -2.58
N VAL A 379 10.58 -15.91 -3.59
CA VAL A 379 9.27 -16.56 -3.77
C VAL A 379 9.41 -18.07 -3.96
N MET A 380 10.33 -18.51 -4.82
CA MET A 380 10.54 -19.93 -5.08
C MET A 380 11.12 -20.65 -3.85
N ASN A 381 12.02 -20.02 -3.10
CA ASN A 381 12.55 -20.59 -1.86
C ASN A 381 11.43 -20.80 -0.83
N ASP A 382 10.54 -19.82 -0.64
CA ASP A 382 9.40 -19.91 0.27
C ASP A 382 8.41 -21.00 -0.15
N VAL A 383 8.12 -21.11 -1.46
CA VAL A 383 7.27 -22.17 -2.02
C VAL A 383 7.89 -23.56 -1.82
N ASN A 384 9.19 -23.71 -2.09
CA ASN A 384 9.89 -24.97 -1.90
C ASN A 384 9.93 -25.40 -0.43
N GLU A 385 10.05 -24.44 0.50
CA GLU A 385 9.97 -24.72 1.93
C GLU A 385 8.58 -25.26 2.33
N ILE A 386 7.51 -24.65 1.81
CA ILE A 386 6.13 -25.11 2.04
C ILE A 386 5.91 -26.51 1.46
N ASP A 387 6.33 -26.76 0.22
CA ASP A 387 6.17 -28.07 -0.43
C ASP A 387 6.99 -29.16 0.28
N SER A 388 8.20 -28.82 0.75
CA SER A 388 9.08 -29.77 1.46
C SER A 388 8.62 -30.10 2.88
N ALA A 389 7.81 -29.24 3.49
CA ALA A 389 7.34 -29.40 4.86
C ALA A 389 6.24 -30.48 5.03
N GLY A 390 5.67 -30.99 3.93
CA GLY A 390 4.71 -32.09 3.96
C GLY A 390 3.34 -31.73 4.53
N TYR A 391 2.96 -30.46 4.47
CA TYR A 391 1.67 -29.98 4.99
C TYR A 391 0.46 -30.44 4.14
N GLU A 392 -0.69 -30.65 4.79
CA GLU A 392 -1.96 -30.92 4.10
C GLU A 392 -2.60 -29.63 3.58
N LEU A 393 -2.11 -29.17 2.43
CA LEU A 393 -2.60 -27.96 1.77
C LEU A 393 -3.07 -28.20 0.34
N ASP A 394 -3.87 -27.24 -0.13
CA ASP A 394 -4.24 -27.03 -1.52
C ASP A 394 -3.62 -25.72 -2.00
N TRP A 395 -2.96 -25.76 -3.15
CA TRP A 395 -2.52 -24.55 -3.84
C TRP A 395 -3.74 -23.80 -4.39
N LEU A 396 -3.88 -22.53 -4.04
CA LEU A 396 -4.90 -21.63 -4.60
C LEU A 396 -4.36 -20.88 -5.82
N MET A 397 -3.11 -20.44 -5.74
CA MET A 397 -2.40 -19.72 -6.79
C MET A 397 -0.96 -20.20 -6.83
N LYS A 398 -0.49 -20.59 -8.01
CA LYS A 398 0.92 -20.94 -8.22
C LYS A 398 1.79 -19.68 -8.18
N PRO A 399 3.07 -19.78 -7.77
CA PRO A 399 3.96 -18.63 -7.77
C PRO A 399 4.03 -17.97 -9.14
N ARG A 400 3.82 -16.66 -9.16
CA ARG A 400 3.85 -15.84 -10.37
C ARG A 400 4.18 -14.39 -10.02
N GLU A 401 4.44 -13.60 -11.05
CA GLU A 401 4.56 -12.16 -10.91
C GLU A 401 3.22 -11.52 -10.50
N ASN A 402 3.29 -10.60 -9.53
CA ASN A 402 2.16 -9.81 -9.08
C ASN A 402 1.91 -8.64 -10.04
N ALA A 403 0.69 -8.54 -10.57
CA ALA A 403 0.31 -7.46 -11.49
C ALA A 403 0.43 -6.06 -10.84
N PHE A 404 0.31 -5.98 -9.52
CA PHE A 404 0.42 -4.75 -8.73
C PHE A 404 1.68 -4.73 -7.85
N ARG A 405 2.79 -5.31 -8.32
CA ARG A 405 4.10 -5.15 -7.67
C ARG A 405 4.54 -3.69 -7.63
N SER A 406 5.39 -3.33 -6.68
CA SER A 406 6.10 -2.06 -6.69
C SER A 406 7.05 -1.99 -7.87
N LEU A 407 6.98 -0.92 -8.67
CA LEU A 407 7.96 -0.67 -9.74
C LEU A 407 9.24 -0.04 -9.20
N LYS A 408 9.17 0.58 -8.01
CA LYS A 408 10.34 1.13 -7.31
C LYS A 408 11.25 -0.01 -6.82
N HIS A 409 12.53 0.10 -7.12
CA HIS A 409 13.57 -0.77 -6.59
C HIS A 409 14.05 -0.28 -5.23
N GLU A 410 14.34 -1.22 -4.34
CA GLU A 410 15.02 -0.99 -3.07
C GLU A 410 16.37 -1.69 -3.09
N VAL A 411 17.42 -0.97 -2.70
CA VAL A 411 18.79 -1.47 -2.80
C VAL A 411 19.25 -1.96 -1.44
N ASN A 412 19.84 -3.15 -1.39
CA ASN A 412 20.50 -3.64 -0.20
C ASN A 412 21.73 -2.77 0.08
N LEU A 413 21.76 -2.10 1.23
CA LEU A 413 22.84 -1.18 1.57
C LEU A 413 24.18 -1.90 1.79
N THR A 414 24.16 -3.18 2.20
CA THR A 414 25.36 -3.99 2.44
C THR A 414 25.98 -4.50 1.13
N ASP A 415 25.13 -4.75 0.14
CA ASP A 415 25.53 -5.19 -1.20
C ASP A 415 24.66 -4.49 -2.25
N VAL A 416 25.15 -3.36 -2.76
CA VAL A 416 24.40 -2.49 -3.69
C VAL A 416 24.09 -3.13 -5.04
N ARG A 417 24.64 -4.31 -5.33
CA ARG A 417 24.30 -5.09 -6.53
C ARG A 417 22.96 -5.80 -6.40
N GLN A 418 22.50 -6.01 -5.18
CA GLN A 418 21.22 -6.65 -4.90
C GLN A 418 20.14 -5.58 -4.77
N SER A 419 19.14 -5.65 -5.64
CA SER A 419 17.94 -4.84 -5.56
C SER A 419 16.70 -5.73 -5.45
N ALA A 420 15.74 -5.31 -4.65
CA ALA A 420 14.47 -5.96 -4.42
C ALA A 420 13.32 -5.07 -4.89
N GLN A 421 12.19 -5.68 -5.25
CA GLN A 421 10.94 -4.95 -5.51
C GLN A 421 9.88 -5.45 -4.53
N CYS A 422 9.25 -4.52 -3.81
CA CYS A 422 8.21 -4.88 -2.86
C CYS A 422 7.05 -5.59 -3.58
N ASN A 423 6.63 -6.74 -3.06
CA ASN A 423 5.56 -7.58 -3.60
C ASN A 423 5.74 -7.96 -5.07
N TRP A 424 6.97 -8.27 -5.50
CA TRP A 424 7.30 -8.71 -6.85
C TRP A 424 6.46 -9.91 -7.29
N GLY A 425 6.43 -10.95 -6.47
CA GLY A 425 5.67 -12.17 -6.75
C GLY A 425 4.54 -12.39 -5.77
N ILE A 426 3.62 -13.28 -6.16
CA ILE A 426 2.47 -13.69 -5.36
C ILE A 426 2.23 -15.20 -5.52
N TRP A 427 1.80 -15.82 -4.44
CA TRP A 427 1.37 -17.22 -4.39
C TRP A 427 0.22 -17.35 -3.38
N GLY A 428 -0.49 -18.48 -3.39
CA GLY A 428 -1.59 -18.68 -2.45
C GLY A 428 -1.86 -20.14 -2.13
N ILE A 429 -2.21 -20.40 -0.88
CA ILE A 429 -2.47 -21.73 -0.32
C ILE A 429 -3.70 -21.71 0.58
N ARG A 430 -4.22 -22.89 0.90
CA ARG A 430 -5.29 -23.12 1.87
C ARG A 430 -5.08 -24.49 2.50
N GLY A 431 -5.45 -24.66 3.77
CA GLY A 431 -5.50 -26.01 4.35
C GLY A 431 -6.56 -26.88 3.65
N ARG A 432 -6.28 -28.16 3.46
CA ARG A 432 -7.22 -29.09 2.82
C ARG A 432 -8.54 -29.15 3.59
N ARG A 433 -9.64 -29.15 2.84
CA ARG A 433 -10.96 -29.55 3.34
C ARG A 433 -11.18 -30.99 2.95
N TYR A 434 -11.47 -31.83 3.93
CA TYR A 434 -11.95 -33.17 3.64
C TYR A 434 -13.38 -33.02 3.12
N ASP A 435 -13.55 -33.22 1.81
CA ASP A 435 -14.88 -33.40 1.26
C ASP A 435 -15.53 -34.58 1.99
N VAL A 436 -16.70 -34.36 2.58
CA VAL A 436 -17.50 -35.44 3.14
C VAL A 436 -17.84 -36.34 1.96
N LYS A 437 -17.15 -37.47 1.84
CA LYS A 437 -17.57 -38.54 0.93
C LYS A 437 -19.00 -38.86 1.35
N SER A 438 -19.96 -38.56 0.48
CA SER A 438 -21.32 -39.09 0.62
C SER A 438 -21.17 -40.60 0.78
N ALA A 439 -21.55 -41.11 1.96
CA ALA A 439 -21.56 -42.53 2.22
C ALA A 439 -22.37 -43.19 1.11
N GLU A 440 -21.73 -44.10 0.36
CA GLU A 440 -22.40 -44.94 -0.63
C GLU A 440 -23.46 -45.83 0.02
#